data_AF-A0A069DP61-F1
#
_entry.id   AF-A0A069DP61-F1
#
_cell.length_a   1.000
_cell.length_b   1.000
_cell.length_c   1.000
_cell.angle_alpha   90.00
_cell.angle_beta   90.00
_cell.angle_gamma   90.00
#
_symmetry.space_group_name_H-M   'P 1'
#
loop_
_entity.id
_entity.type
_entity.pdbx_description
1 polymer ?
#
loop_
_entity_poly.entity_id
_entity_poly.type
_entity_poly.pdbx_seq_one_letter_code
_entity_poly.pdbx_strand_id
1 'polypeptide(L)'
;EEDINDIFNSIACSEEGINRRGYDEGYKIGKDVGRKEGHHLGYHKGAESGSQIGYYAGFVDQLVKVESHLNELGLFDKVCPTLQKLKWLTEKFPQTNDHSVDILSILDECKLVYKKLCALLKIKSELPEAKFITY
;
A
#
# COMPACT_ATOMS: atom_id res chain seq x y z
N GLU A 1 -31.33 -36.25 -36.50
CA GLU A 1 -31.01 -37.38 -35.61
C GLU A 1 -29.59 -37.17 -35.13
N GLU A 2 -29.32 -37.37 -33.84
CA GLU A 2 -27.94 -37.38 -33.34
C GLU A 2 -27.27 -38.69 -33.77
N ASP A 3 -26.01 -38.62 -34.21
CA ASP A 3 -25.24 -39.80 -34.60
C ASP A 3 -25.03 -40.68 -33.35
N ILE A 4 -25.37 -41.97 -33.47
CA ILE A 4 -25.22 -42.95 -32.39
C ILE A 4 -23.76 -43.00 -31.89
N ASN A 5 -22.77 -42.79 -32.77
CA ASN A 5 -21.36 -42.73 -32.39
C ASN A 5 -21.05 -41.51 -31.51
N ASP A 6 -21.67 -40.36 -31.77
CA ASP A 6 -21.49 -39.16 -30.95
C ASP A 6 -22.09 -39.35 -29.54
N ILE A 7 -23.22 -40.05 -29.45
CA ILE A 7 -23.85 -40.40 -28.16
C ILE A 7 -22.93 -41.33 -27.35
N PHE A 8 -22.40 -42.39 -27.97
CA PHE A 8 -21.48 -43.31 -27.28
C PHE A 8 -20.17 -42.62 -26.87
N ASN A 9 -19.61 -41.77 -27.73
CA ASN A 9 -18.43 -40.98 -27.41
C ASN A 9 -18.69 -40.01 -26.25
N SER A 10 -19.87 -39.36 -26.22
CA SER A 10 -20.23 -38.47 -25.11
C SER A 10 -20.37 -39.20 -23.78
N ILE A 11 -20.85 -40.44 -23.78
CA ILE A 11 -20.96 -41.26 -22.56
C ILE A 11 -19.57 -41.72 -22.12
N ALA A 12 -18.76 -42.25 -23.05
CA ALA A 12 -17.42 -42.74 -22.77
C ALA A 12 -16.49 -41.64 -22.24
N CYS A 13 -16.56 -40.43 -22.81
CA CYS A 13 -15.77 -39.26 -22.42
C CYS A 13 -16.51 -38.31 -21.45
N SER A 14 -17.57 -38.78 -20.79
CA SER A 14 -18.40 -37.93 -19.93
C SER A 14 -17.62 -37.37 -18.73
N GLU A 15 -16.73 -38.16 -18.14
CA GLU A 15 -15.87 -37.74 -17.02
C GLU A 15 -14.92 -36.61 -17.42
N GLU A 16 -14.26 -36.73 -18.57
CA GLU A 16 -13.34 -35.72 -19.09
C GLU A 16 -14.07 -34.42 -19.42
N GLY A 17 -15.29 -34.52 -19.98
CA GLY A 17 -16.17 -33.38 -20.21
C GLY A 17 -16.62 -32.69 -18.92
N ILE A 18 -16.96 -33.45 -17.88
CA ILE A 18 -17.32 -32.90 -16.56
C ILE A 18 -16.11 -32.22 -15.91
N ASN A 19 -14.95 -32.88 -15.92
CA ASN A 19 -13.72 -32.35 -15.33
C ASN A 19 -13.31 -31.04 -16.01
N ARG A 20 -13.30 -31.01 -17.34
CA ARG A 20 -13.01 -29.79 -18.10
C ARG A 20 -13.97 -28.66 -17.78
N ARG A 21 -15.28 -28.93 -17.74
CA ARG A 21 -16.29 -27.91 -17.37
C ARG A 21 -16.07 -27.39 -15.94
N GLY A 22 -15.82 -28.29 -15.00
CA GLY A 22 -15.54 -27.92 -13.60
C GLY A 22 -14.28 -27.07 -13.46
N TYR A 23 -13.23 -27.40 -14.20
CA TYR A 23 -12.01 -26.59 -14.27
C TYR A 23 -12.28 -25.21 -14.87
N ASP A 24 -12.94 -25.14 -16.03
CA ASP A 24 -13.21 -23.87 -16.73
C ASP A 24 -14.10 -22.94 -15.89
N GLU A 25 -15.12 -23.51 -15.23
CA GLU A 25 -15.99 -22.78 -14.29
C GLU A 25 -15.22 -22.31 -13.05
N GLY A 26 -14.48 -23.21 -12.40
CA GLY A 26 -13.69 -22.90 -11.23
C GLY A 26 -12.62 -21.85 -11.50
N TYR A 27 -11.93 -21.94 -12.64
CA TYR A 27 -10.94 -20.96 -13.07
C TYR A 27 -11.58 -19.59 -13.32
N LYS A 28 -12.72 -19.55 -14.01
CA LYS A 28 -13.45 -18.29 -14.26
C LYS A 28 -13.88 -17.63 -12.96
N ILE A 29 -14.51 -18.37 -12.06
CA ILE A 29 -14.94 -17.87 -10.75
C ILE A 29 -13.73 -17.38 -9.94
N GLY A 30 -12.69 -18.22 -9.84
CA GLY A 30 -11.48 -17.89 -9.09
C GLY A 30 -10.77 -16.64 -9.62
N LYS A 31 -10.70 -16.47 -10.95
CA LYS A 31 -10.14 -15.28 -11.58
C LYS A 31 -10.95 -14.02 -11.25
N ASP A 32 -12.28 -14.09 -11.31
CA ASP A 32 -13.15 -12.95 -11.04
C ASP A 32 -13.11 -12.54 -9.57
N VAL A 33 -13.12 -13.52 -8.65
CA VAL A 33 -12.97 -13.28 -7.21
C VAL A 33 -11.60 -12.69 -6.90
N GLY A 34 -10.52 -13.35 -7.35
CA GLY A 34 -9.16 -12.91 -7.09
C GLY A 34 -8.86 -11.51 -7.63
N ARG A 35 -9.44 -11.15 -8.80
CA ARG A 35 -9.31 -9.78 -9.34
C ARG A 35 -9.97 -8.74 -8.44
N LYS A 36 -11.17 -9.01 -7.92
CA LYS A 36 -11.89 -8.09 -7.04
C LYS A 36 -11.15 -7.93 -5.72
N GLU A 37 -10.81 -9.04 -5.08
CA GLU A 37 -10.10 -9.04 -3.80
C GLU A 37 -8.74 -8.35 -3.90
N GLY A 38 -7.95 -8.67 -4.94
CA GLY A 38 -6.66 -8.04 -5.17
C GLY A 38 -6.78 -6.54 -5.40
N HIS A 39 -7.79 -6.09 -6.16
CA HIS A 39 -8.05 -4.67 -6.36
C HIS A 39 -8.42 -3.96 -5.05
N HIS A 40 -9.36 -4.51 -4.29
CA HIS A 40 -9.76 -3.94 -3.00
C HIS A 40 -8.57 -3.84 -2.06
N LEU A 41 -7.85 -4.94 -1.85
CA LEU A 41 -6.69 -4.98 -0.97
C LEU A 41 -5.63 -3.95 -1.39
N GLY A 42 -5.29 -3.92 -2.68
CA GLY A 42 -4.31 -2.98 -3.22
C GLY A 42 -4.75 -1.52 -3.06
N TYR A 43 -6.02 -1.22 -3.31
CA TYR A 43 -6.58 0.12 -3.13
C TYR A 43 -6.49 0.56 -1.66
N HIS A 44 -6.93 -0.29 -0.72
CA HIS A 44 -6.91 0.02 0.70
C HIS A 44 -5.48 0.20 1.23
N LYS A 45 -4.56 -0.71 0.89
CA LYS A 45 -3.16 -0.63 1.33
C LYS A 45 -2.43 0.56 0.71
N GLY A 46 -2.74 0.88 -0.54
CA GLY A 46 -2.24 2.06 -1.24
C GLY A 46 -2.71 3.34 -0.59
N ALA A 47 -4.01 3.46 -0.29
CA ALA A 47 -4.58 4.62 0.41
C ALA A 47 -3.97 4.80 1.80
N GLU A 48 -3.83 3.71 2.56
CA GLU A 48 -3.21 3.70 3.90
C GLU A 48 -1.77 4.21 3.86
N SER A 49 -0.96 3.70 2.93
CA SER A 49 0.44 4.11 2.78
C SER A 49 0.56 5.54 2.27
N GLY A 50 -0.28 5.93 1.30
CA GLY A 50 -0.29 7.26 0.70
C GLY A 50 -0.70 8.35 1.71
N SER A 51 -1.70 8.09 2.54
CA SER A 51 -2.08 8.96 3.66
C SER A 51 -0.90 9.20 4.62
N GLN A 52 -0.19 8.14 5.01
CA GLN A 52 0.96 8.26 5.91
C GLN A 52 2.07 9.12 5.32
N ILE A 53 2.46 8.85 4.06
CA ILE A 53 3.50 9.62 3.39
C ILE A 53 3.08 11.08 3.17
N GLY A 54 1.83 11.31 2.76
CA GLY A 54 1.28 12.65 2.59
C GLY A 54 1.29 13.45 3.90
N TYR A 55 0.93 12.82 5.02
CA TYR A 55 1.02 13.44 6.34
C TYR A 55 2.45 13.80 6.72
N TYR A 56 3.41 12.89 6.53
CA TYR A 56 4.83 13.18 6.81
C TYR A 56 5.36 14.32 5.96
N ALA A 57 5.03 14.34 4.66
CA ALA A 57 5.41 15.42 3.75
C ALA A 57 4.83 16.77 4.22
N GLY A 58 3.54 16.81 4.55
CA GLY A 58 2.90 18.01 5.09
C GLY A 58 3.50 18.45 6.43
N PHE A 59 3.83 17.52 7.31
CA PHE A 59 4.47 17.80 8.59
C PHE A 59 5.85 18.43 8.42
N VAL A 60 6.67 17.90 7.51
CA VAL A 60 7.96 18.48 7.12
C VAL A 60 7.77 19.91 6.61
N ASP A 61 6.83 20.11 5.69
CA ASP A 61 6.54 21.41 5.07
C ASP A 61 6.14 22.48 6.10
N GLN A 62 5.38 22.10 7.13
CA GLN A 62 5.01 23.00 8.22
C GLN A 62 6.19 23.32 9.13
N LEU A 63 7.04 22.33 9.45
CA LEU A 63 8.22 22.54 10.29
C LEU A 63 9.24 23.48 9.64
N VAL A 64 9.42 23.38 8.33
CA VAL A 64 10.29 24.30 7.58
C VAL A 64 9.81 25.75 7.69
N LYS A 65 8.49 25.99 7.71
CA LYS A 65 7.92 27.35 7.85
C LYS A 65 8.14 27.98 9.23
N VAL A 66 8.31 27.15 10.27
CA VAL A 66 8.53 27.61 11.66
C VAL A 66 9.99 27.51 12.09
N GLU A 67 10.92 27.38 11.14
CA GLU A 67 12.36 27.24 11.37
C GLU A 67 12.94 28.33 12.27
N SER A 68 12.53 29.59 12.07
CA SER A 68 12.97 30.71 12.92
C SER A 68 12.64 30.50 14.40
N HIS A 69 11.44 30.02 14.70
CA HIS A 69 11.01 29.75 16.08
C HIS A 69 11.76 28.55 16.67
N LEU A 70 12.06 27.53 15.87
CA LEU A 70 12.88 26.40 16.32
C LEU A 70 14.31 26.83 16.66
N ASN A 71 14.84 27.82 15.93
CA ASN A 71 16.15 28.39 16.18
C ASN A 71 16.16 29.24 17.46
N GLU A 72 15.14 30.07 17.68
CA GLU A 72 14.97 30.84 18.93
C GLU A 72 14.88 29.92 20.17
N LEU A 73 14.27 28.75 20.02
CA LEU A 73 14.19 27.72 21.08
C LEU A 73 15.47 26.89 21.24
N GLY A 74 16.50 27.10 20.40
CA GLY A 74 17.75 26.31 20.42
C GLY A 74 17.55 24.83 20.08
N LEU A 75 16.46 24.49 19.40
CA LEU A 75 16.11 23.12 19.00
C LEU A 75 16.54 22.80 17.58
N PHE A 76 16.76 23.83 16.75
CA PHE A 76 17.00 23.70 15.32
C PHE A 76 18.15 22.73 14.98
N ASP A 77 19.32 22.88 15.61
CA ASP A 77 20.49 22.04 15.33
C ASP A 77 20.24 20.54 15.56
N LYS A 78 19.35 20.21 16.52
CA LYS A 78 19.00 18.82 16.85
C LYS A 78 17.94 18.27 15.90
N VAL A 79 16.99 19.11 15.48
CA VAL A 79 15.82 18.74 14.67
C VAL A 79 16.19 18.69 13.19
N CYS A 80 16.97 19.65 12.69
CA CYS A 80 17.28 19.86 11.29
C CYS A 80 17.80 18.59 10.56
N PRO A 81 18.77 17.83 11.10
CA PRO A 81 19.26 16.63 10.42
C PRO A 81 18.17 15.55 10.26
N THR A 82 17.31 15.40 11.27
CA THR A 82 16.23 14.42 11.25
C THR A 82 15.10 14.88 10.31
N LEU A 83 14.82 16.19 10.30
CA LEU A 83 13.85 16.82 9.39
C LEU A 83 14.26 16.67 7.93
N GLN A 84 15.52 16.96 7.59
CA GLN A 84 16.06 16.81 6.23
C GLN A 84 16.03 15.35 5.76
N LYS A 85 16.33 14.40 6.65
CA LYS A 85 16.22 12.97 6.32
C LYS A 85 14.78 12.58 6.00
N LEU A 86 13.81 13.03 6.81
CA LEU A 86 12.40 12.72 6.56
C LEU A 86 11.93 13.35 5.24
N LYS A 87 12.33 14.61 4.97
CA LYS A 87 12.05 15.31 3.71
C LYS A 87 12.54 14.50 2.51
N TRP A 88 13.80 14.10 2.53
CA TRP A 88 14.39 13.31 1.44
C TRP A 88 13.66 11.98 1.23
N LEU A 89 13.33 11.25 2.30
CA LEU A 89 12.58 10.01 2.20
C LEU A 89 11.20 10.20 1.59
N THR A 90 10.48 11.26 1.97
CA THR A 90 9.16 11.58 1.41
C THR A 90 9.23 11.98 -0.07
N GLU A 91 10.28 12.68 -0.50
CA GLU A 91 10.50 13.05 -1.91
C GLU A 91 10.93 11.86 -2.77
N LYS A 92 11.72 10.94 -2.20
CA LYS A 92 12.19 9.73 -2.88
C LYS A 92 11.13 8.62 -2.91
N PHE A 93 10.03 8.77 -2.17
CA PHE A 93 8.97 7.76 -2.17
C PHE A 93 8.40 7.58 -3.59
N PRO A 94 8.31 6.34 -4.10
CA PRO A 94 7.95 6.11 -5.50
C PRO A 94 6.52 6.55 -5.81
N GLN A 95 6.35 7.27 -6.91
CA GLN A 95 5.02 7.72 -7.38
C GLN A 95 4.28 6.68 -8.22
N THR A 96 5.00 5.67 -8.70
CA THR A 96 4.47 4.57 -9.51
C THR A 96 4.88 3.24 -8.89
N ASN A 97 4.04 2.22 -9.07
CA ASN A 97 4.35 0.88 -8.58
C ASN A 97 5.51 0.27 -9.38
N ASP A 98 6.71 0.27 -8.79
CA ASP A 98 7.92 -0.35 -9.33
C ASP A 98 8.23 -1.61 -8.52
N HIS A 99 8.18 -2.77 -9.19
CA HIS A 99 8.41 -4.07 -8.57
C HIS A 99 9.85 -4.28 -8.06
N SER A 100 10.80 -3.44 -8.46
CA SER A 100 12.18 -3.47 -7.97
C SER A 100 12.38 -2.74 -6.64
N VAL A 101 11.39 -1.93 -6.23
CA VAL A 101 11.49 -1.08 -5.05
C VAL A 101 10.74 -1.70 -3.88
N ASP A 102 11.42 -1.83 -2.74
CA ASP A 102 10.77 -2.20 -1.49
C ASP A 102 10.11 -0.98 -0.84
N ILE A 103 8.85 -0.73 -1.24
CA ILE A 103 8.04 0.38 -0.75
C ILE A 103 7.78 0.27 0.76
N LEU A 104 7.64 -0.95 1.28
CA LEU A 104 7.34 -1.19 2.69
C LEU A 104 8.52 -0.81 3.57
N SER A 105 9.75 -1.17 3.16
CA SER A 105 10.96 -0.77 3.86
C SER A 105 11.15 0.77 3.90
N ILE A 106 10.85 1.46 2.80
CA ILE A 106 10.90 2.94 2.77
C ILE A 106 9.84 3.52 3.72
N LEU A 107 8.63 2.98 3.73
CA LEU A 107 7.54 3.44 4.60
C LEU A 107 7.89 3.25 6.09
N ASP A 108 8.46 2.11 6.46
CA ASP A 108 8.92 1.85 7.82
C ASP A 108 10.06 2.80 8.22
N GLU A 109 10.99 3.10 7.31
CA GLU A 109 12.03 4.09 7.56
C GLU A 109 11.43 5.49 7.79
N CYS A 110 10.50 5.95 6.94
CA CYS A 110 9.77 7.20 7.11
C CYS A 110 9.12 7.27 8.50
N LYS A 111 8.43 6.21 8.92
CA LYS A 111 7.77 6.12 10.22
C LYS A 111 8.73 6.21 11.39
N LEU A 112 9.89 5.56 11.31
CA LEU A 112 10.92 5.62 12.35
C LEU A 112 11.52 7.03 12.46
N VAL A 113 11.85 7.66 11.32
CA VAL A 113 12.38 9.02 11.30
C VAL A 113 11.34 10.02 11.82
N TYR A 114 10.08 9.89 11.43
CA TYR A 114 8.97 10.71 11.94
C TYR A 114 8.81 10.59 13.46
N LYS A 115 8.81 9.37 14.01
CA LYS A 115 8.72 9.15 15.47
C LYS A 115 9.90 9.79 16.21
N LYS A 116 11.11 9.64 15.67
CA LYS A 116 12.30 10.31 16.22
C LYS A 116 12.15 11.83 16.21
N LEU A 117 11.64 12.38 15.11
CA LEU A 117 11.39 13.82 14.97
C LEU A 117 10.36 14.32 16.00
N CYS A 118 9.26 13.59 16.19
CA CYS A 118 8.25 13.90 17.21
C CYS A 118 8.83 13.89 18.62
N ALA A 119 9.69 12.92 18.94
CA ALA A 119 10.35 12.84 20.24
C ALA A 119 11.28 14.05 20.50
N LEU A 120 12.02 14.49 19.49
CA LEU A 120 12.86 15.69 19.58
C LEU A 120 12.03 16.97 19.84
N LEU A 121 10.86 17.05 19.22
CA LEU A 121 9.91 18.16 19.38
C LEU A 121 9.00 18.02 20.61
N LYS A 122 9.10 16.91 21.35
CA LYS A 122 8.26 16.57 22.52
C LYS A 122 6.76 16.60 22.20
N ILE A 123 6.38 16.19 20.99
CA ILE A 123 4.99 16.04 20.56
C ILE A 123 4.61 14.55 20.48
N LYS A 124 3.31 14.27 20.53
CA LYS A 124 2.80 12.91 20.28
C LYS A 124 2.99 12.54 18.81
N SER A 125 3.38 11.29 18.56
CA SER A 125 3.57 10.74 17.20
C SER A 125 2.31 10.04 16.66
N GLU A 126 1.14 10.40 17.19
CA GLU A 126 -0.14 9.83 16.78
C GLU A 126 -0.52 10.37 15.39
N LEU A 127 -0.78 9.47 14.45
CA LEU A 127 -1.28 9.84 13.13
C LEU A 127 -2.80 10.06 13.20
N PRO A 128 -3.34 11.15 12.61
CA PRO A 128 -4.77 11.46 12.70
C PRO A 128 -5.68 10.42 12.03
N GLU A 129 -5.17 9.70 11.03
CA GLU A 129 -6.01 9.01 10.03
C GLU A 129 -6.13 7.49 10.19
N ALA A 130 -5.60 6.91 11.27
CA ALA A 130 -5.72 5.47 11.54
C ALA A 130 -7.17 4.94 11.68
N LYS A 131 -8.19 5.82 11.63
CA LYS A 131 -9.61 5.48 11.86
C LYS A 131 -10.51 5.65 10.63
N PHE A 132 -10.08 6.31 9.55
CA PHE A 132 -10.97 6.69 8.44
C PHE A 132 -10.84 5.82 7.18
N ILE A 133 -9.90 4.88 7.16
CA ILE A 133 -9.79 3.87 6.11
C ILE A 133 -10.43 2.57 6.63
N THR A 134 -11.73 2.65 6.95
CA THR A 134 -12.53 1.49 7.35
C THR A 134 -13.71 1.36 6.40
N TYR A 135 -13.69 0.32 5.58
CA TYR A 135 -14.85 -0.29 4.92
C TYR A 135 -14.60 -1.79 4.82
#